data_AF-A0A1F9H7P2-F1
#
_entry.id   AF-A0A1F9H7P2-F1
#
_cell.length_a   1.000
_cell.length_b   1.000
_cell.length_c   1.000
_cell.angle_alpha   90.00
_cell.angle_beta   90.00
_cell.angle_gamma   90.00
#
_symmetry.space_group_name_H-M   'P 1'
#
loop_
_entity.id
_entity.type
_entity.pdbx_description
1 polymer ?
#
loop_
_entity_poly.entity_id
_entity_poly.type
_entity_poly.pdbx_seq_one_letter_code
_entity_poly.pdbx_strand_id
1 'polypeptide(L)' 'MEDKNIDFSDSPEIPPDVFIRCLVQKGLRTTRSQKSQLTLRIDEDVLKWFKSQGHGYQTRINALLKAYKEAHRPA' A
#
# COMPACT_ATOMS: atom_id res chain seq x y z
N MET A 1 -22.08 -6.91 34.78
CA MET A 1 -21.07 -5.87 35.09
C MET A 1 -21.66 -4.55 34.67
N GLU A 2 -21.63 -3.56 35.54
CA GLU A 2 -22.08 -2.20 35.20
C GLU A 2 -20.87 -1.41 34.68
N ASP A 3 -21.08 -0.57 33.66
CA ASP A 3 -20.03 0.24 33.01
C ASP A 3 -19.17 1.05 34.00
N LYS A 4 -19.73 1.40 35.17
CA LYS A 4 -19.04 2.12 36.25
C LYS A 4 -17.88 1.34 36.89
N ASN A 5 -17.77 0.03 36.62
CA ASN A 5 -16.69 -0.83 37.14
C ASN A 5 -15.56 -1.06 36.13
N ILE A 6 -15.60 -0.42 34.96
CA ILE A 6 -14.53 -0.51 33.96
C ILE A 6 -13.40 0.43 34.39
N ASP A 7 -12.20 -0.13 34.60
CA ASP A 7 -11.01 0.64 34.91
C ASP A 7 -10.37 1.18 33.62
N PHE A 8 -10.24 2.50 33.54
CA PHE A 8 -9.64 3.22 32.40
C PHE A 8 -8.22 3.72 32.70
N SER A 9 -7.58 3.25 33.78
CA SER A 9 -6.24 3.67 34.19
C SER A 9 -5.16 3.45 33.12
N ASP A 10 -5.24 2.36 32.36
CA ASP A 10 -4.29 1.99 31.29
C ASP A 10 -4.67 2.54 29.91
N SER A 11 -5.95 2.86 29.70
CA SER A 11 -6.47 3.35 28.42
C SER A 11 -7.43 4.51 28.66
N PRO A 12 -6.93 5.73 28.91
CA PRO A 12 -7.77 6.89 29.10
C PRO A 12 -8.60 7.18 27.85
N GLU A 13 -9.82 7.66 28.05
CA GLU A 13 -10.69 8.04 26.94
C GLU A 13 -10.05 9.16 26.12
N ILE A 14 -9.95 8.94 24.80
CA ILE A 14 -9.38 9.91 23.88
C ILE A 14 -10.50 10.88 23.49
N PRO A 15 -10.39 12.19 23.83
CA PRO A 15 -11.41 13.14 23.45
C PRO A 15 -11.46 13.30 21.92
N PRO A 16 -12.63 13.58 21.33
CA PRO A 16 -12.82 13.55 19.88
C PRO A 16 -11.84 14.45 19.09
N ASP A 17 -11.44 15.59 19.65
CA ASP A 17 -10.48 16.52 19.05
C ASP A 17 -9.06 15.95 18.95
N VAL A 18 -8.63 15.17 19.94
CA VAL A 18 -7.34 14.46 19.95
C VAL A 18 -7.37 13.29 18.98
N PHE A 19 -8.48 12.54 18.94
CA PHE A 19 -8.67 11.44 18.00
C PHE A 19 -8.59 11.92 16.54
N ILE A 20 -9.27 13.03 16.21
CA ILE A 20 -9.24 13.62 14.87
C ILE A 20 -7.81 14.07 14.51
N ARG A 21 -7.09 14.73 15.43
CA ARG A 21 -5.68 15.11 15.19
C ARG A 21 -4.76 13.92 14.97
N CYS A 22 -5.01 12.80 15.64
CA CYS A 22 -4.23 11.58 15.51
C CYS A 22 -4.50 10.87 14.16
N LEU A 23 -5.75 10.89 13.70
CA LEU A 23 -6.16 10.31 12.41
C LEU A 23 -5.77 11.17 11.20
N VAL A 24 -5.57 12.47 11.37
CA VAL A 24 -5.01 13.32 10.31
C VAL A 24 -3.53 12.99 10.17
N GLN A 25 -3.25 11.99 9.34
CA GLN A 25 -1.90 11.59 8.96
C GLN A 25 -1.24 12.71 8.14
N LYS A 26 -0.73 13.75 8.83
CA LYS A 26 0.08 14.83 8.25
C LYS A 26 1.28 14.20 7.55
N GLY A 27 1.21 14.06 6.23
CA GLY A 27 2.32 13.57 5.42
C GLY A 27 2.10 12.24 4.70
N LEU A 28 0.89 11.66 4.71
CA LEU A 28 0.60 10.58 3.76
C LEU A 28 0.54 11.18 2.35
N ARG A 29 1.69 11.23 1.69
CA ARG A 29 1.80 11.61 0.28
C ARG A 29 0.93 10.62 -0.51
N THR A 30 -0.29 11.03 -0.86
CA THR A 30 -1.20 10.30 -1.75
C THR A 30 -0.69 10.25 -3.19
N THR A 31 0.53 10.73 -3.46
CA THR A 31 1.27 10.65 -4.73
C THR A 31 1.64 9.21 -5.13
N ARG A 32 1.10 8.19 -4.47
CA ARG A 32 1.22 6.81 -4.94
C ARG A 32 0.37 6.71 -6.21
N SER A 33 1.02 6.90 -7.36
CA SER A 33 0.46 6.68 -8.71
C SER A 33 -0.60 5.60 -8.64
N GLN A 34 -1.86 5.96 -8.94
CA GLN A 34 -2.98 5.03 -8.85
C GLN A 34 -2.66 3.83 -9.74
N LYS A 35 -2.50 2.66 -9.13
CA LYS A 35 -2.28 1.40 -9.85
C LYS A 35 -3.66 0.81 -10.11
N SER A 36 -4.01 0.64 -11.37
CA SER A 36 -5.23 -0.10 -11.73
C SER A 36 -4.97 -1.59 -11.56
N GLN A 37 -5.87 -2.28 -10.84
CA GLN A 37 -5.87 -3.74 -10.79
C GLN A 37 -6.43 -4.28 -12.10
N LEU A 38 -5.69 -5.16 -12.76
CA LEU A 38 -6.06 -5.76 -14.03
C LEU A 38 -5.62 -7.22 -14.07
N THR A 39 -6.37 -8.05 -14.79
CA THR A 39 -6.03 -9.46 -15.03
C THR A 39 -5.26 -9.56 -16.33
N LEU A 40 -3.95 -9.83 -16.25
CA LEU A 40 -3.05 -10.00 -17.39
C LEU A 40 -2.52 -11.44 -17.43
N ARG A 41 -2.42 -12.00 -18.64
CA ARG A 41 -1.72 -13.27 -18.87
C ARG A 41 -0.24 -13.00 -19.14
N ILE A 42 0.62 -13.75 -18.47
CA ILE A 42 2.08 -13.70 -18.62
C ILE A 42 2.53 -15.16 -18.82
N ASP A 43 3.50 -15.37 -19.69
CA ASP A 43 4.07 -16.71 -19.91
C ASP A 43 4.63 -17.31 -18.62
N GLU A 44 4.53 -18.63 -18.50
CA GLU A 44 4.83 -19.35 -17.26
C GLU A 44 6.32 -19.26 -16.90
N ASP A 45 7.20 -19.36 -17.89
CA ASP A 45 8.65 -19.28 -17.73
C ASP A 45 9.08 -17.89 -17.23
N VAL A 46 8.51 -16.83 -17.81
CA VAL A 46 8.73 -15.44 -17.39
C VAL A 46 8.24 -15.24 -15.96
N LEU A 47 7.05 -15.70 -15.62
CA LEU A 47 6.50 -15.59 -14.27
C LEU A 47 7.36 -16.36 -13.26
N LYS A 48 7.82 -17.56 -13.61
CA LYS A 48 8.69 -18.39 -12.77
C LYS A 48 10.04 -17.71 -12.52
N TRP A 49 10.62 -17.10 -13.55
CA TRP A 49 11.85 -16.32 -13.42
C TRP A 49 11.67 -15.13 -12.47
N PHE A 50 10.58 -14.37 -12.58
CA PHE A 50 10.33 -13.25 -11.66
C PHE A 50 10.10 -13.72 -10.22
N LYS A 51 9.36 -14.83 -10.03
CA LYS A 51 9.10 -15.40 -8.71
C LYS A 51 10.38 -15.95 -8.04
N SER A 52 11.32 -16.49 -8.80
CA SER A 52 12.58 -17.02 -8.25
C SER A 52 13.44 -15.91 -7.62
N GLN A 53 13.23 -14.65 -8.00
CA GLN A 53 13.95 -13.52 -7.41
C GLN A 53 13.40 -13.07 -6.04
N GLY A 54 12.41 -13.77 -5.50
CA GLY A 54 11.89 -13.57 -4.16
C GLY A 54 10.75 -12.56 -4.06
N HIS A 55 10.60 -11.98 -2.87
CA HIS A 55 9.48 -11.09 -2.57
C HIS A 55 9.49 -9.84 -3.46
N GLY A 56 8.30 -9.38 -3.86
CA GLY A 56 8.17 -8.18 -4.70
C GLY A 56 8.27 -8.40 -6.21
N TYR A 57 8.20 -9.64 -6.69
CA TYR A 57 8.21 -9.96 -8.12
C TYR A 57 7.21 -9.14 -8.95
N GLN A 58 5.99 -8.89 -8.43
CA GLN A 58 4.99 -8.03 -9.08
C GLN A 58 5.46 -6.58 -9.24
N THR A 59 6.18 -6.06 -8.23
CA THR A 59 6.75 -4.70 -8.28
C THR A 59 7.84 -4.61 -9.34
N ARG A 60 8.64 -5.67 -9.51
CA ARG A 60 9.67 -5.75 -10.56
C ARG A 60 9.06 -5.81 -11.96
N ILE A 61 8.02 -6.62 -12.15
CA ILE A 61 7.25 -6.67 -13.41
C ILE A 61 6.76 -5.26 -13.76
N ASN A 62 6.13 -4.57 -12.81
CA ASN A 62 5.64 -3.22 -13.03
C ASN A 62 6.76 -2.19 -13.30
N ALA A 63 7.94 -2.36 -12.69
CA ALA A 63 9.10 -1.51 -12.96
C ALA A 63 9.65 -1.72 -14.38
N LEU A 64 9.71 -2.97 -14.85
CA LEU A 64 10.11 -3.29 -16.22
C LEU A 64 9.16 -2.67 -17.24
N LEU A 65 7.84 -2.82 -17.02
CA LEU A 65 6.82 -2.23 -17.89
C LEU A 65 6.92 -0.69 -17.95
N LYS A 66 7.23 -0.04 -16.82
CA LYS A 66 7.49 1.41 -16.79
C LYS A 66 8.72 1.78 -17.59
N ALA A 67 9.84 1.09 -17.41
CA ALA A 67 11.06 1.36 -18.15
C ALA A 67 10.85 1.20 -19.66
N TYR A 68 10.17 0.13 -20.07
CA TYR A 68 9.82 -0.10 -21.48
C TYR A 68 8.94 1.03 -22.03
N LYS A 69 7.90 1.42 -21.29
CA LYS A 69 7.01 2.52 -21.66
C LYS A 69 7.76 3.83 -21.87
N GLU A 70 8.64 4.21 -20.94
CA GLU A 70 9.41 5.47 -21.08
C GLU A 70 10.39 5.42 -22.25
N ALA A 71 11.03 4.26 -22.49
CA ALA A 71 11.94 4.09 -23.63
C ALA A 71 11.24 4.18 -25.00
N HIS A 72 9.95 3.83 -25.07
CA HIS A 72 9.15 3.84 -26.30
C HIS A 72 8.17 5.02 -26.37
N ARG A 73 8.36 6.03 -25.52
CA ARG A 73 7.50 7.21 -25.54
C ARG A 73 7.84 8.04 -26.80
N PRO A 74 6.89 8.28 -27.71
CA PRO A 74 7.12 9.21 -28.81
C PRO A 74 7.39 10.61 -28.26
N ALA A 75 8.27 11.35 -28.93
CA ALA A 75 8.63 12.73 -28.59
C ALA A 75 7.43 13.67 -28.58
#